data_AF-A0A968T037-F1
#
_entry.id   AF-A0A968T037-F1
#
_cell.length_a   1.000
_cell.length_b   1.000
_cell.length_c   1.000
_cell.angle_alpha   90.00
_cell.angle_beta   90.00
_cell.angle_gamma   90.00
#
_symmetry.space_group_name_H-M   'P 1'
#
loop_
_entity.id
_entity.type
_entity.pdbx_description
1 polymer ?
#
loop_
_entity_poly.entity_id
_entity_poly.type
_entity_poly.pdbx_seq_one_letter_code
_entity_poly.pdbx_strand_id
1 'polypeptide(L)'
;MQRTLALILAGGDSPALSVLTAERTEAAVPFGGKYKIIDFALSNCVNSGIYNVGVLTQYRPRTLHLHLGVGRPWDLDRAQGGLRVMHPSPTPE
;
A
#
# COMPACT_ATOMS: atom_id res chain seq x y z
N MET A 1 21.60 10.23 -5.42
CA MET A 1 20.27 10.74 -5.03
C MET A 1 19.21 9.89 -5.71
N GLN A 2 18.34 9.21 -4.96
CA GLN A 2 17.15 8.61 -5.56
C GLN A 2 16.15 9.72 -5.86
N ARG A 3 15.88 9.94 -7.14
CA ARG A 3 15.18 11.12 -7.66
C ARG A 3 13.68 10.88 -7.88
N THR A 4 13.21 9.66 -7.59
CA THR A 4 11.87 9.18 -7.92
C THR A 4 11.09 8.85 -6.66
N LEU A 5 9.85 9.35 -6.57
CA LEU A 5 8.85 8.98 -5.59
C LEU A 5 7.78 8.12 -6.28
N ALA A 6 7.56 6.90 -5.79
CA ALA A 6 6.42 6.10 -6.22
C ALA A 6 5.20 6.42 -5.34
N LEU A 7 4.05 6.67 -5.96
CA LEU A 7 2.78 6.84 -5.27
C LEU A 7 1.84 5.71 -5.69
N ILE A 8 1.49 4.83 -4.75
CA ILE A 8 0.57 3.71 -4.95
C ILE A 8 -0.82 4.12 -4.45
N LEU A 9 -1.79 4.14 -5.35
CA LEU A 9 -3.18 4.41 -5.05
C LEU A 9 -3.87 3.13 -4.57
N ALA A 10 -3.96 2.94 -3.26
CA ALA A 10 -4.49 1.73 -2.61
C ALA A 10 -5.84 1.98 -1.90
N GLY A 11 -6.53 3.06 -2.27
CA GLY A 11 -7.74 3.55 -1.62
C GLY A 11 -9.05 3.26 -2.34
N GLY A 12 -9.06 2.52 -3.46
CA GLY A 12 -10.28 2.23 -4.23
C GLY A 12 -11.28 1.36 -3.47
N ASP A 13 -12.57 1.65 -3.66
CA ASP A 13 -13.65 0.70 -3.37
C ASP A 13 -13.91 -0.14 -4.61
N SER A 14 -13.98 -1.45 -4.43
CA SER A 14 -14.05 -2.40 -5.54
C SER A 14 -15.27 -3.31 -5.35
N PRO A 15 -16.47 -2.81 -5.67
CA PRO A 15 -17.73 -3.53 -5.46
C PRO A 15 -17.81 -4.81 -6.30
N ALA A 16 -17.08 -4.87 -7.42
CA ALA A 16 -16.97 -6.06 -8.26
C ALA A 16 -16.37 -7.28 -7.54
N LEU A 17 -15.57 -7.05 -6.48
CA LEU A 17 -14.98 -8.13 -5.67
C LEU A 17 -15.87 -8.56 -4.49
N SER A 18 -17.03 -7.92 -4.32
CA SER A 18 -18.10 -8.32 -3.40
C SER A 18 -17.57 -8.65 -1.99
N VAL A 19 -17.85 -9.85 -1.46
CA VAL A 19 -17.47 -10.32 -0.13
C VAL A 19 -15.96 -10.26 0.15
N LEU A 20 -15.11 -10.21 -0.88
CA LEU A 20 -13.66 -10.11 -0.71
C LEU A 20 -13.22 -8.73 -0.22
N THR A 21 -13.98 -7.68 -0.54
CA THR A 21 -13.71 -6.27 -0.19
C THR A 21 -14.69 -5.71 0.86
N ALA A 22 -15.58 -6.55 1.40
CA ALA A 22 -16.54 -6.13 2.43
C ALA A 22 -15.89 -5.48 3.67
N GLU A 23 -14.73 -6.01 4.10
CA GLU A 23 -14.02 -5.59 5.32
C GLU A 23 -12.59 -5.06 5.06
N ARG A 24 -12.21 -4.88 3.78
CA ARG A 24 -10.84 -4.53 3.39
C ARG A 24 -10.80 -3.85 2.01
N THR A 25 -9.73 -3.12 1.72
CA THR A 25 -9.47 -2.62 0.37
C THR A 25 -9.14 -3.74 -0.61
N GLU A 26 -9.32 -3.49 -1.91
CA GLU A 26 -8.81 -4.37 -2.97
C GLU A 26 -7.32 -4.67 -2.80
N ALA A 27 -6.52 -3.64 -2.51
CA ALA A 27 -5.08 -3.79 -2.26
C ALA A 27 -4.74 -4.78 -1.13
N ALA A 28 -5.64 -4.99 -0.16
CA ALA A 28 -5.45 -5.90 0.96
C ALA A 28 -6.00 -7.33 0.72
N VAL A 29 -6.60 -7.59 -0.45
CA VAL A 29 -7.14 -8.90 -0.81
C VAL A 29 -6.00 -9.92 -0.91
N PRO A 30 -6.12 -11.10 -0.26
CA PRO A 30 -5.14 -12.17 -0.40
C PRO A 30 -5.02 -12.68 -1.84
N PHE A 31 -3.79 -12.97 -2.27
CA PHE A 31 -3.48 -13.48 -3.60
C PHE A 31 -2.38 -14.55 -3.52
N GLY A 32 -2.53 -15.64 -4.28
CA GLY A 32 -1.50 -16.69 -4.36
C GLY A 32 -1.16 -17.37 -3.03
N GLY A 33 -2.09 -17.41 -2.07
CA GLY A 33 -1.96 -18.12 -0.78
C GLY A 33 -1.10 -17.44 0.28
N LYS A 34 -0.16 -16.56 -0.08
CA LYS A 34 0.74 -15.88 0.87
C LYS A 34 0.79 -14.36 0.72
N TYR A 35 0.43 -13.85 -0.44
CA TYR A 35 0.59 -12.44 -0.76
C TYR A 35 -0.74 -11.69 -0.66
N LYS A 36 -0.66 -10.37 -0.80
CA LYS A 36 -1.78 -9.48 -1.10
C LYS A 36 -1.50 -8.76 -2.42
N ILE A 37 -2.55 -8.22 -3.03
CA ILE A 37 -2.45 -7.51 -4.32
C ILE A 37 -1.39 -6.39 -4.25
N ILE A 38 -1.30 -5.64 -3.14
CA ILE A 38 -0.31 -4.56 -2.99
C ILE A 38 1.15 -5.04 -3.04
N ASP A 39 1.43 -6.30 -2.70
CA ASP A 39 2.79 -6.82 -2.61
C ASP A 39 3.50 -6.77 -3.95
N PHE A 40 2.74 -6.92 -5.04
CA PHE A 40 3.27 -6.83 -6.40
C PHE A 40 3.75 -5.41 -6.72
N ALA A 41 2.98 -4.38 -6.38
CA ALA A 41 3.37 -2.99 -6.61
C ALA A 41 4.60 -2.59 -5.77
N LEU A 42 4.66 -3.02 -4.51
CA LEU A 42 5.81 -2.77 -3.63
C LEU A 42 7.06 -3.50 -4.10
N SER A 43 6.93 -4.78 -4.45
CA SER A 43 8.05 -5.57 -4.98
C SER A 43 8.55 -4.99 -6.31
N ASN A 44 7.66 -4.51 -7.17
CA ASN A 44 8.06 -3.82 -8.41
C ASN A 44 8.86 -2.55 -8.13
N CYS A 45 8.48 -1.74 -7.14
CA CYS A 45 9.24 -0.55 -6.75
C CYS A 45 10.65 -0.94 -6.29
N VAL A 46 10.75 -1.90 -5.37
CA VAL A 46 12.03 -2.34 -4.79
C VAL A 46 12.94 -2.99 -5.82
N ASN A 47 12.39 -3.87 -6.66
CA ASN A 47 13.13 -4.52 -7.75
C ASN A 47 13.59 -3.53 -8.83
N SER A 48 12.93 -2.37 -8.93
CA SER A 48 13.33 -1.27 -9.83
C SER A 48 14.26 -0.25 -9.16
N GLY A 49 14.71 -0.50 -7.93
CA GLY A 49 15.56 0.42 -7.18
C GLY A 49 14.84 1.68 -6.69
N ILE A 50 13.51 1.67 -6.58
CA ILE A 50 12.70 2.78 -6.06
C ILE A 50 12.37 2.50 -4.60
N TYR A 51 13.02 3.21 -3.68
CA TYR A 51 12.84 3.00 -2.24
C TYR A 51 12.09 4.15 -1.55
N ASN A 52 11.72 5.22 -2.25
CA ASN A 52 10.84 6.26 -1.72
C ASN A 52 9.41 5.98 -2.21
N VAL A 53 8.59 5.38 -1.34
CA VAL A 53 7.27 4.87 -1.71
C VAL A 53 6.20 5.41 -0.77
N GLY A 54 5.21 6.09 -1.34
CA GLY A 54 3.99 6.52 -0.67
C GLY A 54 2.82 5.60 -1.04
N VAL A 55 2.03 5.16 -0.06
CA VAL A 55 0.78 4.43 -0.27
C VAL A 55 -0.38 5.29 0.19
N LEU A 56 -1.26 5.66 -0.74
CA LEU A 56 -2.45 6.46 -0.50
C LEU A 56 -3.62 5.52 -0.23
N THR A 57 -4.19 5.59 0.97
CA THR A 57 -5.30 4.73 1.42
C THR A 57 -6.55 5.58 1.65
N GLN A 58 -7.76 5.02 1.55
CA GLN A 58 -9.00 5.79 1.78
C GLN A 58 -10.06 4.92 2.47
N TYR A 59 -10.71 4.02 1.73
CA TYR A 59 -11.74 3.14 2.29
C TYR A 59 -11.14 2.01 3.11
N ARG A 60 -11.77 1.63 4.24
CA ARG A 60 -11.44 0.46 5.09
C ARG A 60 -9.93 0.13 5.18
N PRO A 61 -9.04 1.08 5.54
CA PRO A 61 -7.59 0.91 5.37
C PRO A 61 -6.94 0.02 6.43
N ARG A 62 -7.68 -0.35 7.50
CA ARG A 62 -7.11 -0.99 8.69
C ARG A 62 -6.30 -2.25 8.38
N THR A 63 -6.85 -3.17 7.60
CA THR A 63 -6.16 -4.43 7.26
C THR A 63 -4.94 -4.20 6.38
N LEU A 64 -5.01 -3.21 5.48
CA LEU A 64 -3.89 -2.82 4.62
C LEU A 64 -2.76 -2.21 5.46
N HIS A 65 -3.10 -1.31 6.38
CA HIS A 65 -2.13 -0.64 7.25
C HIS A 65 -1.36 -1.64 8.11
N LEU A 66 -2.05 -2.63 8.69
CA LEU A 66 -1.43 -3.70 9.47
C LEU A 66 -0.49 -4.57 8.64
N HIS A 67 -0.86 -4.87 7.39
CA HIS A 67 -0.03 -5.64 6.47
C HIS A 67 1.23 -4.88 6.05
N LEU A 68 1.10 -3.58 5.78
CA LEU A 68 2.22 -2.73 5.38
C LEU A 68 3.21 -2.52 6.54
N GLY A 69 2.69 -2.28 7.75
CA GLY A 69 3.51 -1.98 8.93
C GLY A 69 4.53 -0.87 8.63
N VAL A 70 5.79 -1.13 8.93
CA VAL A 70 6.92 -0.23 8.60
C VAL A 70 7.58 -0.53 7.25
N GLY A 71 7.05 -1.49 6.47
CA GLY A 71 7.59 -1.85 5.16
C GLY A 71 8.78 -2.81 5.18
N ARG A 72 9.10 -3.40 6.34
CA ARG A 72 10.25 -4.33 6.53
C ARG A 72 10.30 -5.51 5.54
N PRO A 73 9.19 -6.17 5.15
CA PRO A 73 9.25 -7.27 4.19
C PRO A 73 9.82 -6.90 2.81
N TRP A 74 9.82 -5.61 2.48
CA TRP A 74 10.34 -5.06 1.23
C TRP A 74 11.62 -4.23 1.44
N ASP A 75 12.26 -4.30 2.61
CA ASP A 75 13.43 -3.46 2.96
C ASP A 75 13.12 -1.94 2.82
N LEU A 76 11.88 -1.56 3.15
CA LEU A 76 11.39 -0.19 3.11
C LEU A 76 11.34 0.48 4.50
N ASP A 77 11.84 -0.17 5.57
CA ASP A 77 12.05 0.41 6.90
C ASP A 77 13.39 1.17 7.00
N ARG A 78 13.63 2.07 6.04
CA ARG A 78 14.91 2.77 5.85
C ARG A 78 14.92 4.14 6.54
N ALA A 79 16.10 4.59 6.97
CA ALA A 79 16.30 5.94 7.53
C ALA A 79 16.13 7.05 6.48
N GLN A 80 16.51 6.80 5.22
CA GLN A 80 16.28 7.69 4.09
C GLN A 80 15.39 6.99 3.05
N GLY A 81 14.31 7.66 2.65
CA GLY A 81 13.24 7.06 1.85
C GLY A 81 12.31 6.21 2.71
N GLY A 82 11.97 5.02 2.21
CA GLY A 82 11.12 4.05 2.87
C GLY A 82 9.65 4.12 2.46
N LEU A 83 8.84 3.32 3.16
CA LEU A 83 7.40 3.24 2.97
C LEU A 83 6.70 4.27 3.87
N ARG A 84 5.83 5.09 3.28
CA ARG A 84 4.92 5.98 4.02
C ARG A 84 3.48 5.71 3.63
N VAL A 85 2.66 5.37 4.62
CA VAL A 85 1.21 5.23 4.42
C VAL A 85 0.56 6.57 4.71
N MET A 86 -0.18 7.09 3.74
CA MET A 86 -0.88 8.35 3.79
C MET A 86 -2.39 8.08 3.78
N HIS A 87 -3.08 8.70 4.72
CA HIS A 87 -4.54 8.71 4.79
C HIS A 87 -5.02 10.13 4.51
N PRO A 88 -6.06 10.34 3.69
CA PRO A 88 -6.66 11.64 3.53
C PRO A 88 -7.30 12.05 4.86
N SER A 89 -7.01 13.25 5.31
CA SER A 89 -7.82 13.89 6.35
C SER A 89 -9.10 14.42 5.71
N PRO A 90 -10.24 14.38 6.41
CA PRO A 90 -11.42 15.11 5.96
C PRO A 90 -11.05 16.60 5.79
N THR A 91 -11.42 17.19 4.66
CA THR A 91 -11.31 18.64 4.46
C THR A 91 -12.26 19.33 5.44
N PRO A 92 -11.83 20.40 6.14
CA PRO A 92 -12.75 21.25 6.88
C PRO A 92 -13.77 21.83 5.89
N GLU A 93 -15.06 21.79 6.25
CA GLU A 93 -16.13 22.49 5.52
C GLU A 93 -15.97 24.01 5.60
#